data_AF-A0A1H5AYN0-F1
#
_entry.id   AF-A0A1H5AYN0-F1
#
_cell.length_a   1.000
_cell.length_b   1.000
_cell.length_c   1.000
_cell.angle_alpha   90.00
_cell.angle_beta   90.00
_cell.angle_gamma   90.00
#
_symmetry.space_group_name_H-M   'P 1'
#
loop_
_entity.id
_entity.type
_entity.pdbx_description
1 polymer ?
#
loop_
_entity_poly.entity_id
_entity_poly.type
_entity_poly.pdbx_seq_one_letter_code
_entity_poly.pdbx_strand_id
1 'polypeptide(L)'
;MARLLRVALVDGMIRIHDTVEAAVTACGAAASRADAAARDGGRTAEPEVIRLRRETVDLRARLRSHPLIAQAKGVLRESYRLPDPQAAFTLLKRSSQTHNVKLRTLAAAVLRMDRPDPDSPLWFPERAPEQAPALPFLPGVRPGEVNRGAVVKRALSQALEVLGSDMGDLQLADPVSGLRMEQHHGFGREFLDFSAHVGEGETSCGRGAA
;
A
#
# COMPACT_ATOMS: atom_id res chain seq x y z
N MET A 1 -7.92 21.43 -40.92
CA MET A 1 -6.59 21.63 -40.30
C MET A 1 -6.75 21.55 -38.79
N ALA A 2 -6.31 20.45 -38.16
CA ALA A 2 -6.43 20.26 -36.71
C ALA A 2 -5.35 21.07 -35.98
N ARG A 3 -5.75 22.09 -35.21
CA ARG A 3 -4.85 22.86 -34.34
C ARG A 3 -4.57 22.00 -33.11
N LEU A 4 -3.32 21.57 -32.94
CA LEU A 4 -2.89 20.73 -31.82
C LEU A 4 -2.80 21.61 -30.56
N LEU A 5 -3.88 21.66 -29.77
CA LEU A 5 -3.89 22.36 -28.48
C LEU A 5 -3.02 21.60 -27.48
N ARG A 6 -2.09 22.29 -26.82
CA ARG A 6 -1.22 21.69 -25.79
C ARG A 6 -1.65 22.14 -24.40
N VAL A 7 -1.74 21.19 -23.49
CA VAL A 7 -2.23 21.39 -22.12
C VAL A 7 -1.05 21.35 -21.15
N ALA A 8 -0.95 22.36 -20.29
CA ALA A 8 0.08 22.44 -19.24
C ALA A 8 -0.55 22.81 -17.89
N LEU A 9 -0.01 22.27 -16.80
CA LEU A 9 -0.40 22.63 -15.44
C LEU A 9 0.49 23.79 -14.97
N VAL A 10 -0.11 24.95 -14.71
CA VAL A 10 0.59 26.18 -14.29
C VAL A 10 -0.09 26.71 -13.03
N ASP A 11 0.67 26.85 -11.94
CA ASP A 11 0.18 27.33 -10.64
C ASP A 11 -1.05 26.54 -10.11
N GLY A 12 -1.07 25.21 -10.37
CA GLY A 12 -2.16 24.31 -9.97
C GLY A 12 -3.41 24.36 -10.86
N MET A 13 -3.42 25.18 -11.92
CA MET A 13 -4.51 25.26 -12.89
C MET A 13 -4.09 24.73 -14.26
N ILE A 14 -5.00 24.01 -14.91
CA ILE A 14 -4.81 23.52 -16.27
C ILE A 14 -4.99 24.68 -17.25
N ARG A 15 -3.96 24.97 -18.06
CA ARG A 15 -3.98 26.01 -19.11
C ARG A 15 -3.71 25.40 -20.48
N ILE A 16 -4.41 25.93 -21.48
CA ILE A 16 -4.28 25.52 -22.88
C ILE A 16 -3.41 26.55 -23.60
N HIS A 17 -2.41 26.09 -24.32
CA HIS A 17 -1.45 26.90 -25.07
C HIS A 17 -1.45 26.50 -26.55
N ASP A 18 -1.29 27.50 -27.42
CA ASP A 18 -1.27 27.33 -28.87
C ASP A 18 0.07 26.79 -29.38
N THR A 19 1.14 26.85 -28.58
CA THR A 19 2.48 26.35 -28.93
C THR A 19 3.17 25.66 -27.75
N VAL A 20 4.13 24.77 -28.05
CA VAL A 20 4.94 24.05 -27.06
C VAL A 20 5.81 25.01 -26.26
N GLU A 21 6.43 25.95 -26.97
CA GLU A 21 7.35 26.93 -26.39
C GLU A 21 6.61 27.80 -25.36
N ALA A 22 5.41 28.27 -25.69
CA ALA A 22 4.60 29.04 -24.75
C ALA A 22 4.21 28.23 -23.50
N ALA A 23 3.92 26.93 -23.65
CA ALA A 23 3.63 26.05 -22.51
C ALA A 23 4.87 25.84 -21.63
N VAL A 24 6.04 25.59 -22.23
CA VAL A 24 7.31 25.38 -21.52
C VAL A 24 7.75 26.64 -20.78
N THR A 25 7.68 27.81 -21.43
CA THR A 25 8.00 29.10 -20.79
C THR A 25 7.07 29.39 -19.61
N ALA A 26 5.77 29.11 -19.74
CA ALA A 26 4.81 29.29 -18.66
C ALA A 26 5.09 28.38 -17.46
N CYS A 27 5.43 27.11 -17.70
CA CYS A 27 5.87 26.18 -16.64
C CYS A 27 7.18 26.63 -15.98
N GLY A 28 8.16 27.10 -16.76
CA GLY A 28 9.44 27.59 -16.23
C GLY A 28 9.30 28.84 -15.35
N ALA A 29 8.43 29.77 -15.75
CA ALA A 29 8.13 30.97 -14.95
C ALA A 29 7.36 30.64 -13.66
N ALA A 30 6.43 29.71 -13.70
CA ALA A 30 5.72 29.22 -12.50
C ALA A 30 6.68 28.52 -11.52
N ALA A 31 7.56 27.65 -12.03
CA ALA A 31 8.59 27.01 -11.23
C ALA A 31 9.51 28.04 -10.56
N SER A 32 9.93 29.08 -11.28
CA SER A 32 10.78 30.15 -10.75
C SER A 32 10.09 30.98 -9.66
N ARG A 33 8.77 31.22 -9.78
CA ARG A 33 7.97 31.91 -8.75
C ARG A 33 7.77 31.05 -7.50
N ALA A 34 7.55 29.75 -7.67
CA ALA A 34 7.48 28.80 -6.56
C ALA A 34 8.81 28.75 -5.78
N ASP A 35 9.93 28.73 -6.51
CA ASP A 35 11.29 28.80 -5.95
C ASP A 35 11.54 30.12 -5.20
N ALA A 36 11.09 31.26 -5.74
CA ALA A 36 11.23 32.55 -5.10
C ALA A 36 10.36 32.68 -3.83
N ALA A 37 9.13 32.15 -3.85
CA ALA A 37 8.23 32.11 -2.70
C ALA A 37 8.74 31.17 -1.59
N ALA A 38 9.37 30.05 -1.94
CA ALA A 38 10.00 29.14 -0.97
C ALA A 38 11.17 29.82 -0.23
N ARG A 39 11.92 30.70 -0.91
CA ARG A 39 13.05 31.46 -0.33
C ARG A 39 12.63 32.55 0.67
N ASP A 40 11.39 33.06 0.58
CA ASP A 40 10.90 34.17 1.41
C ASP A 40 10.26 33.71 2.74
N GLY A 41 9.78 32.46 2.82
CA GLY A 41 9.14 31.90 4.03
C GLY A 41 9.95 30.84 4.79
N GLY A 42 11.13 30.44 4.32
CA GLY A 42 11.64 29.07 4.52
C GLY A 42 12.91 28.94 5.36
N ARG A 43 12.78 28.86 6.69
CA ARG A 43 13.79 28.12 7.49
C ARG A 43 13.20 27.33 8.66
N THR A 44 12.09 27.81 9.24
CA THR A 44 11.33 27.12 10.29
C THR A 44 10.05 26.47 9.77
N ALA A 45 9.42 27.03 8.73
CA ALA A 45 8.22 26.48 8.11
C ALA A 45 8.47 25.15 7.37
N GLU A 46 9.60 25.01 6.66
CA GLU A 46 9.90 23.79 5.90
C GLU A 46 10.08 22.54 6.78
N PRO A 47 10.85 22.57 7.89
CA PRO A 47 10.95 21.42 8.80
C PRO A 47 9.60 21.05 9.44
N GLU A 48 8.79 22.05 9.79
CA GLU A 48 7.49 21.84 10.41
C GLU A 48 6.47 21.24 9.42
N VAL A 49 6.44 21.72 8.18
CA VAL A 49 5.60 21.15 7.11
C VAL A 49 5.98 19.69 6.84
N ILE A 50 7.27 19.37 6.80
CA ILE A 50 7.74 17.99 6.64
C ILE A 50 7.27 17.12 7.82
N ARG A 51 7.40 17.61 9.06
CA ARG A 51 6.93 16.90 10.25
C ARG A 51 5.42 16.64 10.21
N LEU A 52 4.61 17.66 9.90
CA LEU A 52 3.15 17.56 9.86
C LEU A 52 2.66 16.65 8.74
N ARG A 53 3.34 16.66 7.58
CA ARG A 53 3.06 15.70 6.50
C ARG A 53 3.28 14.26 6.97
N ARG A 54 4.40 13.99 7.65
CA ARG A 54 4.70 12.67 8.21
C ARG A 54 3.65 12.24 9.23
N GLU A 55 3.31 13.11 10.15
CA GLU A 55 2.28 12.84 11.15
C GLU A 55 0.93 12.54 10.49
N THR A 56 0.56 13.29 9.45
CA THR A 56 -0.67 13.05 8.68
C THR A 56 -0.65 11.69 7.99
N VAL A 57 0.48 11.29 7.40
CA VAL A 57 0.65 9.97 6.77
C VAL A 57 0.50 8.85 7.80
N ASP A 58 1.17 8.96 8.95
CA ASP A 58 1.12 7.98 10.03
C ASP A 58 -0.30 7.85 10.61
N LEU A 59 -0.98 8.99 10.84
CA LEU A 59 -2.36 9.02 11.33
C LEU A 59 -3.31 8.37 10.33
N ARG A 60 -3.20 8.69 9.04
CA ARG A 60 -4.00 8.06 7.98
C ARG A 60 -3.75 6.55 7.92
N ALA A 61 -2.50 6.10 8.06
CA ALA A 61 -2.18 4.67 8.09
C ALA A 61 -2.83 3.96 9.30
N ARG A 62 -2.82 4.59 10.48
CA ARG A 62 -3.50 4.09 11.68
C ARG A 62 -5.01 4.04 11.49
N LEU A 63 -5.63 5.11 10.98
CA LEU A 63 -7.08 5.19 10.75
C LEU A 63 -7.58 4.11 9.79
N ARG A 64 -6.79 3.68 8.82
CA ARG A 64 -7.19 2.61 7.88
C ARG A 64 -7.09 1.21 8.47
N SER A 65 -6.18 0.97 9.42
CA SER A 65 -5.90 -0.38 9.94
C SER A 65 -6.58 -0.67 11.28
N HIS A 66 -6.71 0.35 12.14
CA HIS A 66 -7.24 0.19 13.49
C HIS A 66 -8.70 -0.30 13.51
N PRO A 67 -9.63 0.24 12.70
CA PRO A 67 -11.01 -0.25 12.68
C PRO A 67 -11.11 -1.71 12.26
N LEU A 68 -10.34 -2.13 11.23
CA LEU A 68 -10.31 -3.51 10.76
C LEU A 68 -9.82 -4.47 11.85
N ILE A 69 -8.74 -4.09 12.56
CA ILE A 69 -8.21 -4.90 13.66
C ILE A 69 -9.21 -4.95 14.82
N ALA A 70 -9.85 -3.84 15.17
CA ALA A 70 -10.87 -3.79 16.22
C ALA A 70 -12.07 -4.69 15.90
N GLN A 71 -12.57 -4.64 14.66
CA GLN A 71 -13.67 -5.48 14.20
C GLN A 71 -13.29 -6.97 14.23
N ALA A 72 -12.12 -7.33 13.69
CA ALA A 72 -11.63 -8.70 13.69
C ALA A 72 -11.48 -9.26 15.11
N LYS A 73 -11.02 -8.44 16.08
CA LYS A 73 -11.00 -8.82 17.49
C LYS A 73 -12.40 -9.18 18.00
N GLY A 74 -13.41 -8.38 17.66
CA GLY A 74 -14.81 -8.65 18.04
C GLY A 74 -15.29 -10.00 17.51
N VAL A 75 -15.10 -10.24 16.21
CA VAL A 75 -15.51 -11.50 15.57
C VAL A 75 -14.78 -12.70 16.17
N LEU A 76 -13.48 -12.59 16.45
CA LEU A 76 -12.71 -13.67 17.09
C LEU A 76 -13.14 -13.94 18.53
N ARG A 77 -13.46 -12.89 19.30
CA ARG A 77 -13.99 -13.07 20.67
C ARG A 77 -15.28 -13.86 20.66
N GLU A 78 -16.17 -13.52 19.74
CA GLU A 78 -17.46 -14.18 19.63
C GLU A 78 -17.30 -15.64 19.16
N SER A 79 -16.51 -15.84 18.10
CA SER A 79 -16.34 -17.15 17.47
C SER A 79 -15.59 -18.15 18.34
N TYR A 80 -14.59 -17.70 19.11
CA TYR A 80 -13.80 -18.55 20.00
C TYR A 80 -14.11 -18.38 21.49
N ARG A 81 -15.19 -17.66 21.83
CA ARG A 81 -15.60 -17.34 23.21
C ARG A 81 -14.45 -16.81 24.08
N LEU A 82 -13.61 -15.95 23.52
CA LEU A 82 -12.43 -15.42 24.21
C LEU A 82 -12.85 -14.47 25.34
N PRO A 83 -12.17 -14.52 26.50
CA PRO A 83 -12.60 -13.82 27.70
C PRO A 83 -12.63 -12.29 27.51
N ASP A 84 -11.66 -11.74 26.78
CA ASP A 84 -11.49 -10.30 26.63
C ASP A 84 -10.91 -9.91 25.25
N PRO A 85 -10.91 -8.61 24.90
CA PRO A 85 -10.29 -8.13 23.67
C PRO A 85 -8.77 -8.33 23.58
N GLN A 86 -8.06 -8.45 24.71
CA GLN A 86 -6.62 -8.63 24.72
C GLN A 86 -6.24 -10.06 24.31
N ALA A 87 -7.01 -11.06 24.71
CA ALA A 87 -6.87 -12.45 24.27
C ALA A 87 -7.03 -12.56 22.74
N ALA A 88 -8.04 -11.90 22.16
CA ALA A 88 -8.24 -11.87 20.71
C ALA A 88 -7.09 -11.17 19.97
N PHE A 89 -6.60 -10.05 20.50
CA PHE A 89 -5.44 -9.37 19.92
C PHE A 89 -4.17 -10.22 20.00
N THR A 90 -3.96 -10.93 21.12
CA THR A 90 -2.83 -11.83 21.32
C THR A 90 -2.87 -12.99 20.33
N LEU A 91 -4.04 -13.57 20.09
CA LEU A 91 -4.23 -14.61 19.07
C LEU A 91 -3.87 -14.10 17.67
N LEU A 92 -4.38 -12.93 17.27
CA LEU A 92 -4.04 -12.30 15.99
C LEU A 92 -2.54 -12.02 15.88
N LYS A 93 -1.93 -11.46 16.94
CA LYS A 93 -0.50 -11.12 16.97
C LYS A 93 0.37 -12.37 16.84
N ARG A 94 0.08 -13.42 17.61
CA ARG A 94 0.82 -14.70 17.52
C ARG A 94 0.72 -15.28 16.12
N SER A 95 -0.48 -15.34 15.56
CA SER A 95 -0.72 -15.86 14.21
C SER A 95 0.00 -15.04 13.13
N SER A 96 -0.03 -13.71 13.24
CA SER A 96 0.70 -12.78 12.38
C SER A 96 2.21 -13.04 12.41
N GLN A 97 2.79 -13.24 13.60
CA GLN A 97 4.21 -13.50 13.79
C GLN A 97 4.62 -14.88 13.29
N THR A 98 3.88 -15.93 13.66
CA THR A 98 4.15 -17.31 13.25
C THR A 98 4.14 -17.47 11.73
N HIS A 99 3.22 -16.81 11.04
CA HIS A 99 3.07 -16.95 9.58
C HIS A 99 3.74 -15.82 8.78
N ASN A 100 4.41 -14.87 9.46
CA ASN A 100 5.02 -13.69 8.85
C ASN A 100 4.05 -12.93 7.92
N VAL A 101 2.83 -12.68 8.40
CA VAL A 101 1.79 -11.92 7.70
C VAL A 101 1.48 -10.66 8.48
N LYS A 102 1.35 -9.51 7.80
CA LYS A 102 1.00 -8.24 8.46
C LYS A 102 -0.33 -8.38 9.21
N LEU A 103 -0.39 -7.92 10.45
CA LEU A 103 -1.57 -8.05 11.32
C LEU A 103 -2.87 -7.56 10.65
N ARG A 104 -2.81 -6.44 9.92
CA ARG A 104 -3.94 -5.90 9.15
C ARG A 104 -4.44 -6.86 8.07
N THR A 105 -3.54 -7.57 7.40
CA THR A 105 -3.88 -8.52 6.33
C THR A 105 -4.58 -9.73 6.94
N LEU A 106 -4.11 -10.20 8.10
CA LEU A 106 -4.78 -11.26 8.84
C LEU A 106 -6.17 -10.81 9.32
N ALA A 107 -6.30 -9.61 9.88
CA ALA A 107 -7.59 -9.06 10.31
C ALA A 107 -8.58 -8.95 9.13
N ALA A 108 -8.13 -8.41 7.99
CA ALA A 108 -8.95 -8.32 6.79
C ALA A 108 -9.34 -9.71 6.24
N ALA A 109 -8.45 -10.70 6.34
CA ALA A 109 -8.77 -12.07 5.97
C ALA A 109 -9.87 -12.66 6.87
N VAL A 110 -9.74 -12.52 8.19
CA VAL A 110 -10.77 -12.97 9.17
C VAL A 110 -12.14 -12.38 8.85
N LEU A 111 -12.20 -11.10 8.49
CA LEU A 111 -13.46 -10.40 8.18
C LEU A 111 -14.11 -10.83 6.86
N ARG A 112 -13.37 -11.50 5.97
CA ARG A 112 -13.90 -12.02 4.69
C ARG A 112 -14.32 -13.48 4.76
N MET A 113 -13.98 -14.18 5.83
CA MET A 113 -14.32 -15.59 5.97
C MET A 113 -15.75 -15.72 6.48
N ASP A 114 -16.49 -16.67 5.92
CA ASP A 114 -17.80 -17.04 6.44
C ASP A 114 -17.65 -17.53 7.88
N ARG A 115 -18.62 -17.18 8.72
CA ARG A 115 -18.65 -17.54 10.14
C ARG A 115 -18.67 -19.08 10.30
N PRO A 116 -18.13 -19.69 11.38
CA PRO A 116 -18.23 -21.13 11.55
C PRO A 116 -19.69 -21.56 11.52
N ASP A 117 -19.93 -22.76 11.03
CA ASP A 117 -21.16 -23.50 11.34
C ASP A 117 -21.37 -23.46 12.88
N PRO A 118 -22.57 -23.09 13.38
CA PRO A 118 -22.87 -23.06 14.81
C PRO A 118 -22.50 -24.34 15.57
N ASP A 119 -22.54 -25.49 14.89
CA ASP A 119 -22.26 -26.80 15.47
C ASP A 119 -20.78 -27.22 15.30
N SER A 120 -19.98 -26.45 14.54
CA SER A 120 -18.55 -26.70 14.39
C SER A 120 -17.75 -26.08 15.54
N PRO A 121 -16.94 -26.88 16.27
CA PRO A 121 -16.05 -26.34 17.29
C PRO A 121 -14.87 -25.55 16.70
N LEU A 122 -14.66 -25.60 15.39
CA LEU A 122 -13.55 -24.96 14.68
C LEU A 122 -14.07 -24.05 13.56
N TRP A 123 -13.65 -22.78 13.60
CA TRP A 123 -13.90 -21.84 12.50
C TRP A 123 -13.07 -22.17 11.27
N PHE A 124 -11.80 -22.51 11.48
CA PHE A 124 -10.90 -22.94 10.43
C PHE A 124 -10.65 -24.43 10.65
N PRO A 125 -11.43 -25.33 10.03
CA PRO A 125 -11.00 -26.73 9.93
C PRO A 125 -9.61 -26.74 9.29
N GLU A 126 -8.77 -27.71 9.68
CA GLU A 126 -7.43 -27.83 9.10
C GLU A 126 -7.51 -27.67 7.59
N ARG A 127 -6.66 -26.79 7.05
CA ARG A 127 -6.62 -26.54 5.62
C ARG A 127 -6.41 -27.90 4.96
N ALA A 128 -7.40 -28.36 4.19
CA ALA A 128 -7.18 -29.49 3.29
C ALA A 128 -5.91 -29.16 2.52
N PRO A 129 -4.90 -30.06 2.46
CA PRO A 129 -3.63 -29.77 1.83
C PRO A 129 -3.84 -29.61 0.33
N GLU A 130 -4.33 -28.45 -0.09
CA GLU A 130 -4.35 -28.02 -1.46
C GLU A 130 -2.89 -27.81 -1.83
N GLN A 131 -2.45 -28.53 -2.86
CA GLN A 131 -1.05 -28.51 -3.27
C GLN A 131 -0.68 -27.08 -3.65
N ALA A 132 0.20 -26.48 -2.86
CA ALA A 132 0.61 -25.10 -3.08
C ALA A 132 1.18 -24.97 -4.51
N PRO A 133 0.84 -23.89 -5.24
CA PRO A 133 1.20 -23.75 -6.64
C PRO A 133 2.72 -23.73 -6.81
N ALA A 134 3.20 -24.22 -7.95
CA ALA A 134 4.62 -24.15 -8.27
C ALA A 134 5.09 -22.69 -8.33
N LEU A 135 6.25 -22.41 -7.74
CA LEU A 135 6.86 -21.08 -7.68
C LEU A 135 8.14 -21.09 -8.53
N PRO A 136 8.06 -20.98 -9.87
CA PRO A 136 9.22 -21.14 -10.76
C PRO A 136 10.33 -20.10 -10.52
N PHE A 137 9.98 -18.94 -9.94
CA PHE A 137 10.92 -17.89 -9.55
C PHE A 137 11.63 -18.15 -8.20
N LEU A 138 11.30 -19.26 -7.52
CA LEU A 138 11.88 -19.72 -6.25
C LEU A 138 12.37 -21.18 -6.39
N PRO A 139 13.44 -21.43 -7.17
CA PRO A 139 13.97 -22.78 -7.30
C PRO A 139 14.48 -23.32 -5.96
N GLY A 140 14.23 -24.60 -5.68
CA GLY A 140 14.72 -25.28 -4.47
C GLY A 140 13.90 -25.04 -3.20
N VAL A 141 12.82 -24.27 -3.27
CA VAL A 141 11.94 -24.01 -2.13
C VAL A 141 10.64 -24.79 -2.28
N ARG A 142 10.26 -25.54 -1.24
CA ARG A 142 8.94 -26.20 -1.20
C ARG A 142 7.86 -25.13 -1.04
N PRO A 143 6.87 -25.01 -1.95
CA PRO A 143 5.84 -23.96 -1.88
C PRO A 143 5.05 -23.93 -0.55
N GLY A 144 4.91 -25.07 0.13
CA GLY A 144 4.26 -25.15 1.45
C GLY A 144 5.11 -24.67 2.63
N GLU A 145 6.40 -24.39 2.43
CA GLU A 145 7.33 -24.01 3.51
C GLU A 145 7.77 -22.55 3.41
N VAL A 146 7.38 -21.85 2.35
CA VAL A 146 7.74 -20.45 2.13
C VAL A 146 6.62 -19.52 2.60
N ASN A 147 6.98 -18.52 3.41
CA ASN A 147 6.03 -17.51 3.84
C ASN A 147 5.80 -16.46 2.74
N ARG A 148 4.62 -15.81 2.78
CA ARG A 148 4.21 -14.77 1.81
C ARG A 148 5.25 -13.66 1.62
N GLY A 149 5.89 -13.22 2.70
CA GLY A 149 6.91 -12.16 2.64
C GLY A 149 8.12 -12.55 1.78
N ALA A 150 8.59 -13.79 1.90
CA ALA A 150 9.69 -14.31 1.10
C ALA A 150 9.30 -14.42 -0.40
N VAL A 151 8.07 -14.86 -0.69
CA VAL A 151 7.53 -14.91 -2.05
C VAL A 151 7.50 -13.52 -2.68
N VAL A 152 6.90 -12.55 -1.99
CA VAL A 152 6.80 -11.16 -2.44
C VAL A 152 8.18 -10.54 -2.65
N LYS A 153 9.11 -10.75 -1.71
CA LYS A 153 10.47 -10.23 -1.82
C LYS A 153 11.19 -10.78 -3.05
N ARG A 154 11.14 -12.11 -3.26
CA ARG A 154 11.79 -12.73 -4.42
C ARG A 154 11.15 -12.29 -5.73
N ALA A 155 9.82 -12.21 -5.79
CA ALA A 155 9.12 -11.75 -6.98
C ALA A 155 9.59 -10.35 -7.39
N LEU A 156 9.69 -9.42 -6.45
CA LEU A 156 10.23 -8.08 -6.73
C LEU A 156 11.69 -8.15 -7.18
N SER A 157 12.56 -8.86 -6.45
CA SER A 157 13.98 -8.96 -6.83
C SER A 157 14.17 -9.55 -8.23
N GLN A 158 13.41 -10.59 -8.58
CA GLN A 158 13.47 -11.20 -9.91
C GLN A 158 12.98 -10.23 -10.99
N ALA A 159 11.90 -9.49 -10.74
CA ALA A 159 11.39 -8.50 -11.69
C ALA A 159 12.41 -7.38 -11.94
N LEU A 160 13.07 -6.89 -10.89
CA LEU A 160 14.14 -5.88 -11.01
C LEU A 160 15.34 -6.40 -11.81
N GLU A 161 15.75 -7.64 -11.59
CA GLU A 161 16.82 -8.30 -12.35
C GLU A 161 16.47 -8.42 -13.83
N VAL A 162 15.26 -8.89 -14.15
CA VAL A 162 14.79 -9.05 -15.54
C VAL A 162 14.66 -7.71 -16.26
N LEU A 163 14.18 -6.68 -15.56
CA LEU A 163 13.99 -5.34 -16.12
C LEU A 163 15.29 -4.50 -16.14
N GLY A 164 16.36 -4.95 -15.48
CA GLY A 164 17.57 -4.16 -15.28
C GLY A 164 17.32 -2.86 -14.52
N SER A 165 16.36 -2.86 -13.59
CA SER A 165 15.97 -1.68 -12.82
C SER A 165 16.54 -1.72 -11.41
N ASP A 166 17.11 -0.61 -10.95
CA ASP A 166 17.56 -0.43 -9.57
C ASP A 166 16.42 -0.03 -8.62
N MET A 167 15.22 0.22 -9.14
CA MET A 167 14.09 0.71 -8.36
C MET A 167 12.78 0.00 -8.73
N GLY A 168 11.97 -0.29 -7.73
CA GLY A 168 10.62 -0.82 -7.93
C GLY A 168 9.93 -1.19 -6.64
N ASP A 169 8.61 -1.28 -6.71
CA ASP A 169 7.76 -1.72 -5.61
C ASP A 169 6.78 -2.79 -6.06
N LEU A 170 6.30 -3.55 -5.09
CA LEU A 170 5.27 -4.55 -5.27
C LEU A 170 4.11 -4.19 -4.37
N GLN A 171 2.97 -3.96 -5.00
CA GLN A 171 1.71 -3.64 -4.34
C GLN A 171 0.75 -4.82 -4.45
N LEU A 172 0.03 -5.11 -3.38
CA LEU A 172 -1.04 -6.09 -3.39
C LEU A 172 -2.39 -5.39 -3.23
N ALA A 173 -3.38 -5.87 -3.98
CA ALA A 173 -4.74 -5.39 -3.88
C ALA A 173 -5.34 -5.77 -2.52
N ASP A 174 -5.92 -4.78 -1.86
CA ASP A 174 -6.75 -4.92 -0.67
C ASP A 174 -8.19 -4.56 -1.06
N PRO A 175 -9.14 -5.50 -1.00
CA PRO A 175 -10.51 -5.28 -1.47
C PRO A 175 -11.26 -4.13 -0.77
N VAL A 176 -10.79 -3.70 0.40
CA VAL A 176 -11.43 -2.68 1.23
C VAL A 176 -10.78 -1.31 1.04
N SER A 177 -9.51 -1.27 0.63
CA SER A 177 -8.74 -0.03 0.65
C SER A 177 -7.99 0.29 -0.66
N GLY A 178 -7.97 -0.60 -1.64
CA GLY A 178 -7.21 -0.40 -2.89
C GLY A 178 -5.82 -1.00 -2.81
N LEU A 179 -4.84 -0.42 -3.49
CA LEU A 179 -3.48 -0.96 -3.52
C LEU A 179 -2.68 -0.60 -2.27
N ARG A 180 -1.87 -1.57 -1.83
CA ARG A 180 -1.00 -1.46 -0.66
C ARG A 180 0.39 -1.90 -1.02
N MET A 181 1.37 -1.05 -0.76
CA MET A 181 2.78 -1.44 -0.91
C MET A 181 3.14 -2.54 0.10
N GLU A 182 3.65 -3.65 -0.43
CA GLU A 182 4.07 -4.81 0.35
C GLU A 182 5.58 -4.94 0.44
N GLN A 183 6.29 -4.57 -0.63
CA GLN A 183 7.75 -4.54 -0.69
C GLN A 183 8.21 -3.42 -1.64
N HIS A 184 9.40 -2.87 -1.41
CA HIS A 184 10.04 -1.90 -2.30
C HIS A 184 11.56 -2.06 -2.32
N HIS A 185 12.19 -1.43 -3.31
CA HIS A 185 13.63 -1.29 -3.45
C HIS A 185 13.98 0.06 -4.10
N GLY A 186 15.07 0.69 -3.65
CA GLY A 186 15.65 1.89 -4.27
C GLY A 186 14.89 3.22 -4.10
N PHE A 187 13.69 3.25 -3.50
CA PHE A 187 12.91 4.48 -3.33
C PHE A 187 13.22 5.28 -2.05
N GLY A 188 13.16 6.60 -2.18
CA GLY A 188 13.20 7.55 -1.07
C GLY A 188 11.88 7.63 -0.30
N ARG A 189 11.93 8.15 0.93
CA ARG A 189 10.80 8.10 1.87
C ARG A 189 9.55 8.85 1.41
N GLU A 190 9.70 9.96 0.69
CA GLU A 190 8.56 10.70 0.15
C GLU A 190 7.71 9.84 -0.80
N PHE A 191 8.37 9.08 -1.68
CA PHE A 191 7.69 8.13 -2.55
C PHE A 191 7.03 7.01 -1.74
N LEU A 192 7.72 6.49 -0.73
CA LEU A 192 7.15 5.45 0.13
C LEU A 192 5.91 5.93 0.88
N ASP A 193 5.92 7.16 1.39
CA ASP A 193 4.78 7.73 2.11
C ASP A 193 3.59 7.97 1.17
N PHE A 194 3.83 8.40 -0.07
CA PHE A 194 2.81 8.56 -1.11
C PHE A 194 2.24 7.21 -1.57
N SER A 195 3.11 6.26 -1.91
CA SER A 195 2.74 4.98 -2.53
C SER A 195 2.43 3.88 -1.51
N ALA A 196 2.61 4.12 -0.21
CA ALA A 196 2.27 3.15 0.85
C ALA A 196 0.81 2.68 0.73
N HIS A 197 -0.04 3.55 0.22
CA HIS A 197 -1.43 3.28 -0.05
C HIS A 197 -1.93 4.08 -1.25
N VAL A 198 -2.56 3.41 -2.18
CA VAL A 198 -3.08 4.01 -3.40
C VAL A 198 -4.54 3.60 -3.55
N GLY A 199 -5.43 4.57 -3.49
CA GLY A 199 -6.86 4.37 -3.73
C GLY A 199 -7.17 4.04 -5.19
N GLU A 200 -8.39 3.55 -5.43
CA GLU A 200 -8.89 3.32 -6.78
C GLU A 200 -8.88 4.63 -7.59
N GLY A 201 -8.39 4.59 -8.82
CA GLY A 201 -8.37 5.76 -9.70
C GLY A 201 -7.32 6.84 -9.40
N GLU A 202 -6.65 6.81 -8.24
CA GLU A 202 -5.71 7.86 -7.82
C GLU A 202 -4.40 7.87 -8.63
N THR A 203 -3.98 6.70 -9.14
CA THR A 203 -2.76 6.54 -9.95
C THR A 203 -3.01 5.62 -11.14
N SER A 204 -2.04 5.50 -12.05
CA SER A 204 -2.04 4.46 -13.09
C SER A 204 -2.15 3.05 -12.48
N CYS A 205 -1.41 2.78 -11.40
CA CYS A 205 -1.48 1.52 -10.68
C CYS A 205 -2.88 1.28 -10.10
N GLY A 206 -3.46 2.30 -9.45
CA GLY A 206 -4.81 2.23 -8.87
C GLY A 206 -5.92 2.03 -9.92
N ARG A 207 -5.74 2.54 -11.15
CA ARG A 207 -6.66 2.29 -12.27
C ARG A 207 -6.52 0.90 -12.87
N GLY A 208 -5.32 0.33 -12.90
CA GLY A 208 -5.10 -1.02 -13.42
C GLY A 208 -5.52 -2.14 -12.48
N ALA A 209 -5.90 -1.81 -11.24
CA ALA A 209 -6.33 -2.77 -10.22
C ALA A 209 -7.86 -2.80 -10.00
N ALA A 210 -8.60 -1.91 -10.67
CA ALA A 210 -10.05 -1.89 -10.73
C ALA A 210 -10.56 -2.82 -11.84
#